data_AF-A0A506RFP3-F1
#
_entry.id   AF-A0A506RFP3-F1
#
_cell.length_a   1.000
_cell.length_b   1.000
_cell.length_c   1.000
_cell.angle_alpha   90.00
_cell.angle_beta   90.00
_cell.angle_gamma   90.00
#
_symmetry.space_group_name_H-M   'P 1'
#
loop_
_entity.id
_entity.type
_entity.pdbx_description
1 polymer ?
#
loop_
_entity_poly.entity_id
_entity_poly.type
_entity_poly.pdbx_seq_one_letter_code
_entity_poly.pdbx_strand_id
1 'polypeptide(L)'
;MRRWDKKDKKMISVFKKTGLLVFICIVLGGCGSYAGKFEQENGSFVPEQSNSQIAFLADIHLHDFVASAQALDSVDLPVIASGTPVLIRSMQAQLHSTRLFNENYFVLRATLDDLAAKGIKLVALPGDFSDDGQPVNITALANLLDDYHKTYGMRFFAINGNHDPVRPFTRAGGKPDFLDNRGEEVAVMSTDHPRCHDGSAWQCSDALREWGYSEITRAMSTHGFMPDASDLYYETPFGTADLSQRGWQWCEAESPDICLFMPDTSYLVEPQKDVWLLAIDANVYEPIGQITQRNFKGSGNAGYNSLVRYKPGLVSWITDVVKRARQQHKRLVAFSHFPMADFYDGTAEELASIFGDSGMQLRRMPTAATTDVLSETGLRLHMAGHMHLYDVYESAKSSGLVNVQVPSLAAWLPGYSLVTLNDDHSATVKTVIQSSVPDFDSLFPLYRTEWAQREASADINWDPDILNSDSYLAFTDAHLRGVVRSRYVGKEWPAELAEFINKYSIGETLKLATGEDITDIASEEILQLPAITFAYDYYRLRNAGQFADLQGREDMYERLGLILSNTSKSQLDTHWQIKQLLMLMAKVVKKRDATEIHVTGV
;
A
#
# COMPACT_ATOMS: atom_id res chain seq x y z
N MET A 1 27.03 41.10 26.16
CA MET A 1 27.60 42.45 26.00
C MET A 1 27.03 43.03 24.70
N ARG A 2 26.25 44.12 24.81
CA ARG A 2 25.76 45.11 23.80
C ARG A 2 26.00 44.82 22.30
N ARG A 3 25.12 45.14 21.33
CA ARG A 3 23.89 45.94 21.24
C ARG A 3 23.35 45.71 19.80
N TRP A 4 22.04 45.57 19.63
CA TRP A 4 21.36 45.87 18.36
C TRP A 4 20.50 47.11 18.58
N ASP A 5 20.66 48.07 17.67
CA ASP A 5 20.03 49.39 17.73
C ASP A 5 18.70 49.41 16.99
N LYS A 6 17.75 50.16 17.56
CA LYS A 6 16.40 50.42 17.07
C LYS A 6 16.40 51.49 15.97
N LYS A 7 15.44 51.41 15.04
CA LYS A 7 14.72 52.60 14.54
C LYS A 7 13.20 52.36 14.45
N ASP A 8 12.51 52.99 15.39
CA ASP A 8 11.18 53.63 15.38
C ASP A 8 10.69 54.14 13.99
N LYS A 9 9.42 54.41 13.65
CA LYS A 9 8.08 54.45 14.28
C LYS A 9 7.08 54.87 13.16
N LYS A 10 5.83 54.39 13.17
CA LYS A 10 4.62 55.26 13.35
C LYS A 10 3.32 54.45 13.41
N MET A 11 2.56 54.74 14.46
CA MET A 11 1.21 54.26 14.75
C MET A 11 0.12 55.10 14.07
N ILE A 12 -1.05 54.49 13.85
CA ILE A 12 -2.37 55.12 14.03
C ILE A 12 -3.28 54.13 14.80
N SER A 13 -3.83 54.59 15.93
CA SER A 13 -4.84 53.99 16.83
C SER A 13 -6.26 54.06 16.21
N VAL A 14 -7.35 53.37 16.64
CA VAL A 14 -8.10 53.31 17.93
C VAL A 14 -9.21 52.23 17.73
N PHE A 15 -9.57 51.28 18.62
CA PHE A 15 -10.60 51.38 19.68
C PHE A 15 -10.77 50.06 20.49
N LYS A 16 -10.66 50.17 21.83
CA LYS A 16 -11.42 49.59 22.99
C LYS A 16 -12.09 48.19 22.85
N LYS A 17 -11.70 47.22 23.70
CA LYS A 17 -12.15 46.86 25.08
C LYS A 17 -13.47 46.09 25.18
N THR A 18 -13.35 44.80 25.52
CA THR A 18 -14.23 43.97 26.39
C THR A 18 -13.47 42.67 26.66
N GLY A 19 -13.27 42.14 27.86
CA GLY A 19 -13.99 42.28 29.12
C GLY A 19 -14.41 40.88 29.59
N LEU A 20 -13.46 40.13 30.15
CA LEU A 20 -13.62 38.79 30.72
C LEU A 20 -14.55 38.84 31.95
N LEU A 21 -15.60 38.03 31.99
CA LEU A 21 -16.45 37.85 33.19
C LEU A 21 -16.52 36.38 33.58
N VAL A 22 -15.95 36.09 34.74
CA VAL A 22 -16.10 34.85 35.53
C VAL A 22 -17.37 34.99 36.36
N PHE A 23 -18.25 33.99 36.34
CA PHE A 23 -19.38 33.91 37.25
C PHE A 23 -19.24 32.67 38.15
N ILE A 24 -18.94 32.93 39.42
CA ILE A 24 -19.11 32.03 40.55
C ILE A 24 -20.46 32.38 41.19
N CYS A 25 -21.34 31.40 41.37
CA CYS A 25 -22.51 31.52 42.23
C CYS A 25 -22.61 30.31 43.17
N ILE A 26 -22.39 30.58 44.46
CA ILE A 26 -22.85 29.77 45.59
C ILE A 26 -23.71 30.71 46.42
N VAL A 27 -24.98 30.36 46.72
CA VAL A 27 -25.60 30.47 48.06
C VAL A 27 -26.74 29.44 48.19
N LEU A 28 -26.79 28.88 49.40
CA LEU A 28 -27.64 27.88 50.04
C LEU A 28 -29.15 28.18 50.16
N GLY A 29 -29.93 27.10 50.30
CA GLY A 29 -30.92 26.96 51.40
C GLY A 29 -32.39 26.73 51.02
N GLY A 30 -32.94 25.54 51.33
CA GLY A 30 -34.39 25.33 51.43
C GLY A 30 -34.83 23.86 51.48
N CYS A 31 -35.28 23.40 52.66
CA CYS A 31 -35.72 22.04 52.99
C CYS A 31 -36.88 21.48 52.13
N GLY A 32 -36.82 20.17 51.87
CA GLY A 32 -37.94 19.37 51.37
C GLY A 32 -37.64 17.88 51.52
N SER A 33 -38.04 17.31 52.65
CA SER A 33 -37.89 15.90 53.01
C SER A 33 -38.81 14.99 52.19
N TYR A 34 -38.24 14.02 51.48
CA TYR A 34 -38.91 12.75 51.14
C TYR A 34 -37.89 11.62 51.20
N ALA A 35 -38.20 10.63 52.03
CA ALA A 35 -37.40 9.45 52.26
C ALA A 35 -37.53 8.47 51.08
N GLY A 36 -36.40 8.10 50.48
CA GLY A 36 -36.26 6.98 49.56
C GLY A 36 -34.90 6.34 49.80
N LYS A 37 -34.91 5.10 50.30
CA LYS A 37 -33.70 4.29 50.50
C LYS A 37 -32.99 4.10 49.16
N PHE A 38 -31.72 4.48 49.09
CA PHE A 38 -30.81 3.99 48.06
C PHE A 38 -29.58 3.41 48.75
N GLU A 39 -29.39 2.11 48.50
CA GLU A 39 -28.20 1.36 48.90
C GLU A 39 -26.97 1.96 48.21
N GLN A 40 -25.91 2.09 49.00
CA GLN A 40 -24.63 2.62 48.57
C GLN A 40 -23.86 1.47 47.90
N GLU A 41 -24.02 1.30 46.59
CA GLU A 41 -23.10 0.49 45.81
C GLU A 41 -21.77 1.24 45.70
N ASN A 42 -20.74 0.70 46.34
CA ASN A 42 -19.35 1.05 46.08
C ASN A 42 -19.02 0.66 44.64
N GLY A 43 -19.29 1.55 43.70
CA GLY A 43 -18.79 1.47 42.34
C GLY A 43 -17.28 1.55 42.37
N SER A 44 -16.63 0.38 42.29
CA SER A 44 -15.25 0.28 41.84
C SER A 44 -15.13 1.02 40.51
N PHE A 45 -14.31 2.07 40.46
CA PHE A 45 -13.78 2.58 39.19
C PHE A 45 -13.02 1.44 38.55
N VAL A 46 -13.67 0.67 37.67
CA VAL A 46 -12.98 -0.14 36.68
C VAL A 46 -12.49 0.87 35.66
N PRO A 47 -11.17 1.02 35.46
CA PRO A 47 -10.68 1.82 34.33
C PRO A 47 -11.30 1.21 33.08
N GLU A 48 -12.00 2.01 32.28
CA GLU A 48 -12.41 1.62 30.95
C GLU A 48 -11.13 1.23 30.20
N GLN A 49 -10.90 -0.07 30.06
CA GLN A 49 -9.69 -0.62 29.50
C GLN A 49 -9.79 -0.34 28.00
N SER A 50 -9.07 0.69 27.52
CA SER A 50 -9.21 1.14 26.14
C SER A 50 -8.83 0.00 25.19
N ASN A 51 -9.75 -0.39 24.31
CA ASN A 51 -9.47 -1.34 23.24
C ASN A 51 -8.17 -0.96 22.53
N SER A 52 -7.31 -1.95 22.31
CA SER A 52 -6.01 -1.75 21.68
C SER A 52 -6.20 -1.56 20.18
N GLN A 53 -5.76 -0.42 19.63
CA GLN A 53 -5.88 -0.12 18.21
C GLN A 53 -4.50 -0.08 17.53
N ILE A 54 -4.41 -0.73 16.37
CA ILE A 54 -3.21 -0.80 15.54
C ILE A 54 -3.58 -0.40 14.10
N ALA A 55 -2.89 0.58 13.54
CA ALA A 55 -3.02 0.94 12.13
C ALA A 55 -2.03 0.17 11.26
N PHE A 56 -2.43 -0.19 10.04
CA PHE A 56 -1.61 -0.87 9.04
C PHE A 56 -1.54 -0.02 7.78
N LEU A 57 -0.32 0.33 7.35
CA LEU A 57 -0.03 1.19 6.20
C LEU A 57 0.86 0.41 5.24
N ALA A 58 0.26 -0.17 4.20
CA ALA A 58 0.96 -0.96 3.21
C ALA A 58 1.43 -0.12 2.02
N ASP A 59 2.52 -0.56 1.37
CA ASP A 59 2.92 -0.08 0.04
C ASP A 59 2.94 1.45 -0.05
N ILE A 60 3.66 2.07 0.87
CA ILE A 60 3.85 3.52 0.93
C ILE A 60 4.67 3.97 -0.27
N HIS A 61 5.70 3.18 -0.64
CA HIS A 61 6.62 3.45 -1.74
C HIS A 61 7.22 4.85 -1.68
N LEU A 62 7.58 5.32 -0.48
CA LEU A 62 8.02 6.70 -0.29
C LEU A 62 9.18 7.02 -1.23
N HIS A 63 8.98 8.03 -2.05
CA HIS A 63 10.04 8.77 -2.75
C HIS A 63 10.04 10.19 -2.20
N ASP A 64 10.99 10.50 -1.33
CA ASP A 64 11.14 11.85 -0.80
C ASP A 64 11.86 12.70 -1.84
N PHE A 65 11.08 13.33 -2.73
CA PHE A 65 11.61 14.13 -3.83
C PHE A 65 12.38 15.38 -3.36
N VAL A 66 12.16 15.84 -2.12
CA VAL A 66 12.91 16.98 -1.55
C VAL A 66 14.27 16.50 -1.04
N ALA A 67 14.30 15.44 -0.23
CA ALA A 67 15.54 14.86 0.26
C ALA A 67 16.40 14.34 -0.89
N SER A 68 15.78 13.75 -1.92
CA SER A 68 16.47 13.28 -3.12
C SER A 68 17.16 14.41 -3.90
N ALA A 69 16.53 15.58 -4.00
CA ALA A 69 17.12 16.76 -4.63
C ALA A 69 18.36 17.28 -3.88
N GLN A 70 18.38 17.18 -2.55
CA GLN A 70 19.52 17.63 -1.74
C GLN A 70 20.79 16.81 -1.96
N ALA A 71 20.65 15.60 -2.53
CA ALA A 71 21.76 14.72 -2.86
C ALA A 71 22.36 14.97 -4.26
N LEU A 72 21.95 16.05 -4.93
CA LEU A 72 22.29 16.39 -6.32
C LEU A 72 22.73 17.86 -6.44
N ASP A 73 23.34 18.19 -7.59
CA ASP A 73 23.49 19.58 -8.02
C ASP A 73 22.11 20.16 -8.36
N SER A 74 21.78 21.29 -7.75
CA SER A 74 20.46 21.91 -7.84
C SER A 74 20.25 22.78 -9.08
N VAL A 75 21.29 23.07 -9.88
CA VAL A 75 21.22 24.09 -10.96
C VAL A 75 20.08 23.83 -11.95
N ASP A 76 19.93 22.58 -12.42
CA ASP A 76 18.89 22.22 -13.39
C ASP A 76 17.76 21.36 -12.79
N LEU A 77 17.61 21.34 -11.46
CA LEU A 77 16.47 20.68 -10.83
C LEU A 77 15.19 21.52 -10.97
N PRO A 78 14.03 20.89 -11.15
CA PRO A 78 12.74 21.55 -11.00
C PRO A 78 12.60 22.22 -9.64
N VAL A 79 11.82 23.29 -9.57
CA VAL A 79 11.59 24.06 -8.34
C VAL A 79 10.08 24.22 -8.13
N ILE A 80 9.58 23.80 -6.97
CA ILE A 80 8.17 24.00 -6.59
C ILE A 80 7.92 25.46 -6.18
N ALA A 81 6.65 25.87 -6.05
CA ALA A 81 6.25 27.26 -5.80
C ALA A 81 6.90 27.90 -4.55
N SER A 82 7.33 27.11 -3.57
CA SER A 82 8.05 27.59 -2.38
C SER A 82 9.51 28.01 -2.66
N GLY A 83 10.03 27.76 -3.85
CA GLY A 83 11.45 27.97 -4.19
C GLY A 83 12.35 26.77 -3.84
N THR A 84 11.77 25.63 -3.43
CA THR A 84 12.52 24.42 -3.07
C THR A 84 12.82 23.57 -4.31
N PRO A 85 14.10 23.21 -4.58
CA PRO A 85 14.43 22.24 -5.62
C PRO A 85 13.90 20.85 -5.28
N VAL A 86 13.42 20.12 -6.30
CA VAL A 86 12.85 18.78 -6.15
C VAL A 86 13.34 17.83 -7.24
N LEU A 87 13.43 16.54 -6.92
CA LEU A 87 13.74 15.48 -7.87
C LEU A 87 12.49 14.58 -8.00
N ILE A 88 11.62 14.89 -8.96
CA ILE A 88 10.38 14.15 -9.17
C ILE A 88 10.50 13.20 -10.36
N ARG A 89 9.78 12.07 -10.31
CA ARG A 89 9.56 11.19 -11.48
C ARG A 89 8.58 11.85 -12.45
N SER A 90 8.73 11.59 -13.74
CA SER A 90 7.84 12.13 -14.76
C SER A 90 6.40 11.61 -14.61
N MET A 91 5.40 12.40 -15.03
CA MET A 91 4.02 11.93 -15.15
C MET A 91 3.92 10.75 -16.12
N GLN A 92 4.71 10.78 -17.20
CA GLN A 92 4.81 9.65 -18.11
C GLN A 92 5.21 8.35 -17.39
N ALA A 93 6.20 8.39 -16.50
CA ALA A 93 6.60 7.25 -15.70
C ALA A 93 5.50 6.83 -14.71
N GLN A 94 4.83 7.79 -14.06
CA GLN A 94 3.72 7.49 -13.15
C GLN A 94 2.60 6.73 -13.86
N LEU A 95 2.19 7.19 -15.06
CA LEU A 95 1.10 6.59 -15.82
C LEU A 95 1.42 5.21 -16.39
N HIS A 96 2.69 4.78 -16.35
CA HIS A 96 3.13 3.43 -16.73
C HIS A 96 3.40 2.51 -15.53
N SER A 97 3.22 3.03 -14.32
CA SER A 97 3.44 2.33 -13.06
C SER A 97 2.10 2.10 -12.35
N THR A 98 1.97 1.00 -11.62
CA THR A 98 0.82 0.82 -10.71
C THR A 98 0.85 1.74 -9.51
N ARG A 99 1.93 2.50 -9.35
CA ARG A 99 2.20 3.40 -8.23
C ARG A 99 2.36 4.82 -8.73
N LEU A 100 1.79 5.76 -7.99
CA LEU A 100 2.21 7.16 -7.97
C LEU A 100 3.56 7.25 -7.27
N PHE A 101 4.55 7.81 -7.95
CA PHE A 101 5.91 7.91 -7.46
C PHE A 101 6.13 9.15 -6.60
N ASN A 102 5.44 10.26 -6.86
CA ASN A 102 5.71 11.51 -6.17
C ASN A 102 4.67 11.82 -5.09
N GLU A 103 3.40 11.50 -5.35
CA GLU A 103 2.31 11.88 -4.46
C GLU A 103 2.25 11.05 -3.16
N ASN A 104 2.99 9.94 -3.10
CA ASN A 104 3.17 9.18 -1.85
C ASN A 104 3.77 10.04 -0.71
N TYR A 105 4.54 11.08 -1.05
CA TYR A 105 5.07 12.07 -0.11
C TYR A 105 3.96 12.78 0.68
N PHE A 106 2.90 13.21 0.01
CA PHE A 106 1.82 13.99 0.62
C PHE A 106 0.85 13.09 1.39
N VAL A 107 0.42 11.99 0.77
CA VAL A 107 -0.56 11.07 1.36
C VAL A 107 -0.01 10.39 2.62
N LEU A 108 1.28 10.04 2.67
CA LEU A 108 1.88 9.48 3.89
C LEU A 108 1.75 10.45 5.07
N ARG A 109 2.09 11.72 4.87
CA ARG A 109 1.98 12.75 5.91
C ARG A 109 0.54 12.96 6.33
N ALA A 110 -0.37 13.07 5.36
CA ALA A 110 -1.80 13.23 5.63
C ALA A 110 -2.37 12.04 6.42
N THR A 111 -1.96 10.81 6.12
CA THR A 111 -2.35 9.62 6.87
C THR A 111 -1.74 9.61 8.28
N LEU A 112 -0.47 9.95 8.45
CA LEU A 112 0.15 10.01 9.78
C LEU A 112 -0.50 11.10 10.67
N ASP A 113 -0.82 12.26 10.10
CA ASP A 113 -1.56 13.32 10.79
C ASP A 113 -2.96 12.87 11.19
N ASP A 114 -3.65 12.14 10.31
CA ASP A 114 -4.97 11.60 10.56
C ASP A 114 -4.96 10.56 11.70
N LEU A 115 -3.95 9.68 11.74
CA LEU A 115 -3.73 8.72 12.82
C LEU A 115 -3.40 9.42 14.15
N ALA A 116 -2.55 10.44 14.11
CA ALA A 116 -2.20 11.25 15.27
C ALA A 116 -3.44 11.97 15.84
N ALA A 117 -4.27 12.56 14.99
CA ALA A 117 -5.53 13.20 15.37
C ALA A 117 -6.53 12.21 15.99
N LYS A 118 -6.53 10.95 15.53
CA LYS A 118 -7.31 9.84 16.12
C LYS A 118 -6.69 9.28 17.40
N GLY A 119 -5.50 9.72 17.79
CA GLY A 119 -4.80 9.23 18.97
C GLY A 119 -4.21 7.82 18.84
N ILE A 120 -4.12 7.28 17.62
CA ILE A 120 -3.56 5.94 17.37
C ILE A 120 -2.06 5.94 17.69
N LYS A 121 -1.61 4.95 18.48
CA LYS A 121 -0.22 4.86 18.95
C LYS A 121 0.59 3.75 18.31
N LEU A 122 -0.03 2.66 17.87
CA LEU A 122 0.69 1.55 17.22
C LEU A 122 0.41 1.54 15.74
N VAL A 123 1.47 1.50 14.93
CA VAL A 123 1.40 1.52 13.48
C VAL A 123 2.32 0.44 12.91
N ALA A 124 1.81 -0.43 12.07
CA ALA A 124 2.56 -1.47 11.39
C ALA A 124 2.68 -1.19 9.89
N LEU A 125 3.86 -1.47 9.32
CA LEU A 125 4.18 -1.22 7.91
C LEU A 125 4.45 -2.56 7.21
N PRO A 126 3.43 -3.21 6.60
CA PRO A 126 3.56 -4.47 5.86
C PRO A 126 4.29 -4.31 4.52
N GLY A 127 5.56 -3.90 4.58
CA GLY A 127 6.47 -3.84 3.45
C GLY A 127 6.19 -2.74 2.43
N ASP A 128 7.17 -2.57 1.56
CA ASP A 128 7.21 -1.58 0.48
C ASP A 128 6.97 -0.17 1.01
N PHE A 129 7.68 0.17 2.09
CA PHE A 129 7.60 1.50 2.70
C PHE A 129 8.46 2.54 1.98
N SER A 130 9.36 2.11 1.09
CA SER A 130 10.27 2.97 0.32
C SER A 130 10.28 2.65 -1.18
N ASP A 131 10.64 3.61 -2.03
CA ASP A 131 10.96 3.32 -3.43
C ASP A 131 12.36 2.71 -3.54
N ASP A 132 12.39 1.40 -3.84
CA ASP A 132 13.56 0.56 -4.13
C ASP A 132 14.67 0.55 -3.06
N GLY A 133 14.31 0.77 -1.80
CA GLY A 133 15.26 0.77 -0.68
C GLY A 133 16.32 1.85 -0.80
N GLN A 134 16.01 2.93 -1.51
CA GLN A 134 17.00 3.97 -1.77
C GLN A 134 17.42 4.62 -0.45
N PRO A 135 18.73 4.81 -0.21
CA PRO A 135 19.26 5.39 1.03
C PRO A 135 18.54 6.66 1.48
N VAL A 136 18.25 7.54 0.53
CA VAL A 136 17.57 8.81 0.80
C VAL A 136 16.14 8.62 1.26
N ASN A 137 15.39 7.71 0.64
CA ASN A 137 14.00 7.42 0.97
C ASN A 137 13.88 6.70 2.31
N ILE A 138 14.75 5.71 2.56
CA ILE A 138 14.81 5.00 3.84
C ILE A 138 15.12 5.96 4.99
N THR A 139 16.12 6.84 4.80
CA THR A 139 16.52 7.80 5.83
C THR A 139 15.45 8.87 6.06
N ALA A 140 14.83 9.37 4.99
CA ALA A 140 13.73 10.33 5.08
C ALA A 140 12.52 9.75 5.80
N LEU A 141 12.16 8.49 5.50
CA LEU A 141 11.11 7.78 6.21
C LEU A 141 11.46 7.64 7.70
N ALA A 142 12.65 7.12 8.03
CA ALA A 142 13.05 6.95 9.43
C ALA A 142 12.94 8.25 10.23
N ASN A 143 13.43 9.37 9.67
CA ASN A 143 13.33 10.68 10.30
C ASN A 143 11.87 11.13 10.48
N LEU A 144 11.03 10.93 9.46
CA LEU A 144 9.60 11.26 9.53
C LEU A 144 8.92 10.48 10.66
N LEU A 145 9.13 9.16 10.72
CA LEU A 145 8.56 8.31 11.76
C LEU A 145 9.07 8.69 13.16
N ASP A 146 10.35 8.98 13.30
CA ASP A 146 10.95 9.47 14.55
C ASP A 146 10.29 10.78 15.02
N ASP A 147 9.92 11.67 14.11
CA ASP A 147 9.27 12.94 14.45
C ASP A 147 7.82 12.72 14.94
N TYR A 148 7.07 11.79 14.32
CA TYR A 148 5.75 11.39 14.83
C TYR A 148 5.85 10.63 16.16
N HIS A 149 6.90 9.84 16.35
CA HIS A 149 7.19 9.22 17.64
C HIS A 149 7.41 10.28 18.73
N LYS A 150 8.32 11.24 18.51
CA LYS A 150 8.62 12.30 19.48
C LYS A 150 7.42 13.19 19.79
N THR A 151 6.62 13.52 18.77
CA THR A 151 5.54 14.50 18.88
C THR A 151 4.26 13.88 19.43
N TYR A 152 3.92 12.67 18.98
CA TYR A 152 2.62 12.04 19.25
C TYR A 152 2.74 10.74 20.04
N GLY A 153 3.95 10.26 20.35
CA GLY A 153 4.15 8.99 21.05
C GLY A 153 3.77 7.76 20.22
N MET A 154 3.78 7.88 18.89
CA MET A 154 3.51 6.77 17.98
C MET A 154 4.70 5.80 17.96
N ARG A 155 4.43 4.52 17.75
CA ARG A 155 5.42 3.45 17.63
C ARG A 155 5.18 2.71 16.32
N PHE A 156 6.25 2.47 15.58
CA PHE A 156 6.18 1.89 14.24
C PHE A 156 6.84 0.52 14.20
N PHE A 157 6.20 -0.43 13.49
CA PHE A 157 6.65 -1.81 13.36
C PHE A 157 6.70 -2.18 11.88
N ALA A 158 7.89 -2.12 11.29
CA ALA A 158 8.10 -2.38 9.89
C ALA A 158 8.50 -3.84 9.64
N ILE A 159 8.19 -4.32 8.45
CA ILE A 159 8.76 -5.53 7.86
C ILE A 159 9.05 -5.25 6.39
N ASN A 160 10.04 -5.91 5.81
CA ASN A 160 10.46 -5.63 4.43
C ASN A 160 9.45 -6.16 3.40
N GLY A 161 9.21 -5.37 2.35
CA GLY A 161 8.60 -5.78 1.09
C GLY A 161 9.63 -6.04 0.00
N ASN A 162 9.17 -6.22 -1.25
CA ASN A 162 10.07 -6.52 -2.38
C ASN A 162 10.70 -5.27 -3.02
N HIS A 163 10.25 -4.08 -2.65
CA HIS A 163 10.81 -2.78 -3.01
C HIS A 163 11.57 -2.12 -1.86
N ASP A 164 11.59 -2.71 -0.65
CA ASP A 164 12.52 -2.26 0.39
C ASP A 164 13.92 -2.78 0.03
N PRO A 165 14.37 -3.99 0.40
CA PRO A 165 15.45 -4.60 -0.36
C PRO A 165 14.89 -5.11 -1.69
N VAL A 166 15.19 -4.44 -2.80
CA VAL A 166 14.93 -5.04 -4.13
C VAL A 166 15.75 -6.30 -4.35
N ARG A 167 16.89 -6.42 -3.66
CA ARG A 167 17.80 -7.57 -3.64
C ARG A 167 18.39 -7.72 -2.23
N PRO A 168 18.89 -8.92 -1.85
CA PRO A 168 19.31 -9.17 -0.48
C PRO A 168 20.54 -8.34 -0.05
N PHE A 169 21.36 -7.91 -1.01
CA PHE A 169 22.57 -7.12 -0.79
C PHE A 169 22.57 -5.86 -1.63
N THR A 170 23.20 -4.81 -1.10
CA THR A 170 23.32 -3.51 -1.76
C THR A 170 23.94 -3.62 -3.15
N ARG A 171 23.34 -2.91 -4.10
CA ARG A 171 23.78 -2.88 -5.51
C ARG A 171 23.65 -1.49 -6.11
N ALA A 172 24.26 -1.31 -7.28
CA ALA A 172 24.04 -0.14 -8.11
C ALA A 172 22.55 -0.01 -8.45
N GLY A 173 22.01 1.18 -8.27
CA GLY A 173 20.62 1.58 -8.55
C GLY A 173 20.52 2.91 -9.30
N GLY A 174 19.29 3.40 -9.47
CA GLY A 174 18.95 4.65 -10.13
C GLY A 174 17.68 4.57 -10.98
N LYS A 175 17.23 5.71 -11.51
CA LYS A 175 16.08 5.81 -12.40
C LYS A 175 16.34 6.71 -13.61
N PRO A 176 15.84 6.33 -14.80
CA PRO A 176 16.11 7.05 -16.05
C PRO A 176 15.15 8.21 -16.35
N ASP A 177 14.14 8.41 -15.51
CA ASP A 177 12.89 9.12 -15.80
C ASP A 177 12.51 10.09 -14.67
N PHE A 178 13.52 10.76 -14.10
CA PHE A 178 13.32 11.98 -13.31
C PHE A 178 13.13 13.18 -14.23
N LEU A 179 12.58 14.29 -13.74
CA LEU A 179 12.46 15.52 -14.53
C LEU A 179 13.60 16.51 -14.23
N ASP A 180 14.14 17.13 -15.27
CA ASP A 180 14.91 18.37 -15.17
C ASP A 180 13.99 19.61 -15.17
N ASN A 181 14.55 20.80 -14.96
CA ASN A 181 13.80 22.08 -14.94
C ASN A 181 13.14 22.45 -16.28
N ARG A 182 13.46 21.76 -17.38
CA ARG A 182 12.83 21.93 -18.70
C ARG A 182 11.72 20.91 -18.96
N GLY A 183 11.49 19.98 -18.02
CA GLY A 183 10.50 18.91 -18.16
C GLY A 183 10.99 17.74 -19.00
N GLU A 184 12.30 17.60 -19.23
CA GLU A 184 12.88 16.44 -19.90
C GLU A 184 13.16 15.30 -18.91
N GLU A 185 12.95 14.06 -19.37
CA GLU A 185 13.33 12.88 -18.59
C GLU A 185 14.86 12.73 -18.55
N VAL A 186 15.41 12.74 -17.34
CA VAL A 186 16.84 12.65 -17.06
C VAL A 186 17.14 11.48 -16.14
N ALA A 187 18.30 10.88 -16.36
CA ALA A 187 18.75 9.73 -15.60
C ALA A 187 19.61 10.14 -14.40
N VAL A 188 19.18 9.76 -13.20
CA VAL A 188 19.98 9.87 -11.98
C VAL A 188 20.32 8.48 -11.49
N MET A 189 21.62 8.20 -11.37
CA MET A 189 22.13 6.85 -11.12
C MET A 189 23.11 6.85 -9.96
N SER A 190 23.26 5.73 -9.27
CA SER A 190 24.36 5.55 -8.30
C SER A 190 25.73 5.61 -8.97
N THR A 191 26.77 5.91 -8.18
CA THR A 191 28.12 6.21 -8.73
C THR A 191 28.81 4.99 -9.35
N ASP A 192 28.43 3.79 -8.95
CA ASP A 192 28.89 2.51 -9.49
C ASP A 192 27.97 1.92 -10.58
N HIS A 193 26.92 2.66 -10.98
CA HIS A 193 26.05 2.24 -12.07
C HIS A 193 26.77 2.42 -13.42
N PRO A 194 26.62 1.49 -14.39
CA PRO A 194 27.27 1.60 -15.71
C PRO A 194 27.04 2.94 -16.42
N ARG A 195 25.82 3.49 -16.33
CA ARG A 195 25.47 4.80 -16.90
C ARG A 195 26.19 5.98 -16.24
N CYS A 196 26.61 5.85 -14.98
CA CYS A 196 27.47 6.84 -14.36
C CYS A 196 28.90 6.75 -14.91
N HIS A 197 29.40 5.53 -15.09
CA HIS A 197 30.75 5.30 -15.58
C HIS A 197 30.95 5.70 -17.05
N ASP A 198 29.96 5.48 -17.92
CA ASP A 198 30.03 5.85 -19.33
C ASP A 198 29.59 7.30 -19.62
N GLY A 199 29.16 8.05 -18.59
CA GLY A 199 28.74 9.44 -18.70
C GLY A 199 27.34 9.65 -19.30
N SER A 200 26.52 8.61 -19.44
CA SER A 200 25.14 8.70 -19.96
C SER A 200 24.07 8.97 -18.88
N ALA A 201 24.45 9.02 -17.61
CA ALA A 201 23.63 9.57 -16.53
C ALA A 201 23.75 11.10 -16.51
N TRP A 202 22.64 11.79 -16.27
CA TRP A 202 22.62 13.24 -16.13
C TRP A 202 23.32 13.68 -14.84
N GLN A 203 23.06 12.97 -13.74
CA GLN A 203 23.81 13.12 -12.49
C GLN A 203 24.05 11.76 -11.83
N CYS A 204 25.10 11.67 -11.01
CA CYS A 204 25.39 10.48 -10.23
C CYS A 204 25.30 10.75 -8.72
N SER A 205 24.56 9.92 -8.00
CA SER A 205 24.43 10.03 -6.54
C SER A 205 24.16 8.67 -5.91
N ASP A 206 24.99 8.31 -4.92
CA ASP A 206 24.79 7.08 -4.15
C ASP A 206 23.55 7.10 -3.28
N ALA A 207 22.88 8.26 -3.15
CA ALA A 207 21.56 8.37 -2.54
C ALA A 207 20.50 7.49 -3.23
N LEU A 208 20.69 7.15 -4.51
CA LEU A 208 19.78 6.32 -5.30
C LEU A 208 20.30 4.89 -5.53
N ARG A 209 21.27 4.43 -4.72
CA ARG A 209 21.60 3.00 -4.65
C ARG A 209 20.39 2.19 -4.22
N GLU A 210 20.42 0.90 -4.50
CA GLU A 210 19.45 -0.04 -3.95
C GLU A 210 20.08 -0.71 -2.74
N TRP A 211 19.67 -0.35 -1.52
CA TRP A 211 20.21 -0.99 -0.32
C TRP A 211 19.70 -2.43 -0.13
N GLY A 212 20.55 -3.26 0.47
CA GLY A 212 20.19 -4.59 0.94
C GLY A 212 19.66 -4.58 2.38
N TYR A 213 19.45 -5.77 2.93
CA TYR A 213 18.92 -5.95 4.28
C TYR A 213 19.71 -5.23 5.36
N SER A 214 21.05 -5.33 5.33
CA SER A 214 21.90 -4.82 6.41
C SER A 214 21.72 -3.32 6.63
N GLU A 215 21.70 -2.54 5.56
CA GLU A 215 21.60 -1.10 5.58
C GLU A 215 20.19 -0.65 5.94
N ILE A 216 19.15 -1.27 5.34
CA ILE A 216 17.75 -0.94 5.62
C ILE A 216 17.40 -1.23 7.08
N THR A 217 17.71 -2.44 7.57
CA THR A 217 17.42 -2.83 8.95
C THR A 217 18.18 -1.98 9.96
N ARG A 218 19.39 -1.50 9.63
CA ARG A 218 20.14 -0.57 10.48
C ARG A 218 19.48 0.81 10.53
N ALA A 219 19.14 1.37 9.38
CA ALA A 219 18.51 2.70 9.29
C ALA A 219 17.12 2.73 9.93
N MET A 220 16.38 1.63 9.86
CA MET A 220 15.04 1.48 10.44
C MET A 220 15.03 0.73 11.77
N SER A 221 16.17 0.62 12.46
CA SER A 221 16.34 -0.28 13.62
C SER A 221 15.30 -0.10 14.73
N THR A 222 14.96 1.14 15.10
CA THR A 222 13.98 1.49 16.12
C THR A 222 12.52 1.33 15.68
N HIS A 223 12.28 1.01 14.40
CA HIS A 223 10.96 0.84 13.81
C HIS A 223 10.58 -0.66 13.72
N GLY A 224 10.82 -1.41 14.81
CA GLY A 224 10.45 -2.82 14.97
C GLY A 224 11.54 -3.85 14.62
N PHE A 225 12.54 -3.48 13.82
CA PHE A 225 13.60 -4.40 13.42
C PHE A 225 14.56 -4.81 14.55
N MET A 226 14.64 -4.01 15.62
CA MET A 226 15.37 -4.28 16.85
C MET A 226 14.46 -4.09 18.07
N PRO A 227 14.74 -4.75 19.21
CA PRO A 227 13.96 -4.57 20.43
C PRO A 227 14.07 -3.12 20.95
N ASP A 228 12.95 -2.56 21.40
CA ASP A 228 12.90 -1.31 22.12
C ASP A 228 12.77 -1.54 23.64
N ALA A 229 13.27 -0.61 24.45
CA ALA A 229 13.21 -0.72 25.90
C ALA A 229 11.77 -0.69 26.46
N SER A 230 10.81 -0.19 25.69
CA SER A 230 9.38 -0.20 26.03
C SER A 230 8.66 -1.49 25.63
N ASP A 231 9.32 -2.42 24.94
CA ASP A 231 8.75 -3.73 24.63
C ASP A 231 8.69 -4.62 25.87
N LEU A 232 7.54 -5.26 26.08
CA LEU A 232 7.38 -6.28 27.13
C LEU A 232 8.00 -7.62 26.73
N TYR A 233 8.09 -7.86 25.42
CA TYR A 233 8.65 -9.06 24.83
C TYR A 233 9.17 -8.77 23.42
N TYR A 234 10.29 -9.38 23.07
CA TYR A 234 10.82 -9.37 21.71
C TYR A 234 11.56 -10.67 21.45
N GLU A 235 11.30 -11.31 20.31
CA GLU A 235 12.09 -12.45 19.85
C GLU A 235 12.17 -12.50 18.32
N THR A 236 13.12 -13.31 17.84
CA THR A 236 13.27 -13.66 16.43
C THR A 236 13.27 -15.19 16.31
N PRO A 237 13.00 -15.77 15.13
CA PRO A 237 13.10 -17.22 14.93
C PRO A 237 14.52 -17.78 15.16
N PHE A 238 15.53 -16.91 15.31
CA PHE A 238 16.93 -17.27 15.50
C PHE A 238 17.42 -17.11 16.95
N GLY A 239 16.55 -16.64 17.87
CA GLY A 239 16.89 -16.47 19.28
C GLY A 239 17.88 -15.33 19.57
N THR A 240 18.12 -14.44 18.60
CA THR A 240 19.03 -13.29 18.73
C THR A 240 18.50 -12.09 17.96
N ALA A 241 18.75 -10.89 18.46
CA ALA A 241 18.46 -9.64 17.75
C ALA A 241 19.57 -9.25 16.76
N ASP A 242 20.77 -9.82 16.87
CA ASP A 242 21.91 -9.54 15.98
C ASP A 242 21.61 -10.00 14.54
N LEU A 243 21.37 -9.04 13.64
CA LEU A 243 21.05 -9.30 12.24
C LEU A 243 22.12 -10.13 11.52
N SER A 244 23.39 -10.01 11.91
CA SER A 244 24.46 -10.82 11.31
C SER A 244 24.32 -12.32 11.57
N GLN A 245 23.46 -12.69 12.53
CA GLN A 245 23.14 -14.05 12.94
C GLN A 245 21.67 -14.43 12.65
N ARG A 246 20.86 -13.52 12.08
CA ARG A 246 19.47 -13.75 11.71
C ARG A 246 19.35 -14.03 10.22
N GLY A 247 19.24 -15.31 9.85
CA GLY A 247 19.11 -15.67 8.45
C GLY A 247 19.20 -17.15 8.18
N TRP A 248 18.88 -17.48 6.94
CA TRP A 248 18.86 -18.85 6.43
C TRP A 248 20.12 -19.12 5.61
N GLN A 249 20.56 -20.37 5.58
CA GLN A 249 21.60 -20.79 4.65
C GLN A 249 20.95 -21.24 3.34
N TRP A 250 21.39 -20.64 2.23
CA TRP A 250 21.07 -21.14 0.90
C TRP A 250 22.29 -21.85 0.35
N CYS A 251 22.19 -23.15 0.08
CA CYS A 251 23.30 -23.96 -0.39
C CYS A 251 23.08 -24.47 -1.82
N GLU A 252 24.16 -24.67 -2.58
CA GLU A 252 24.06 -25.24 -3.93
C GLU A 252 23.61 -26.70 -3.88
N ALA A 253 22.67 -27.08 -4.76
CA ALA A 253 22.10 -28.43 -4.75
C ALA A 253 23.13 -29.53 -5.04
N GLU A 254 24.09 -29.24 -5.92
CA GLU A 254 25.16 -30.18 -6.32
C GLU A 254 26.43 -30.02 -5.46
N SER A 255 26.49 -29.02 -4.58
CA SER A 255 27.65 -28.72 -3.72
C SER A 255 27.18 -28.10 -2.40
N PRO A 256 26.62 -28.91 -1.49
CA PRO A 256 25.94 -28.43 -0.29
C PRO A 256 26.86 -27.73 0.73
N ASP A 257 28.18 -27.84 0.57
CA ASP A 257 29.17 -27.09 1.37
C ASP A 257 29.32 -25.62 0.90
N ILE A 258 28.82 -25.29 -0.29
CA ILE A 258 28.81 -23.92 -0.84
C ILE A 258 27.48 -23.28 -0.47
N CYS A 259 27.48 -22.53 0.63
CA CYS A 259 26.30 -21.81 1.12
C CYS A 259 26.52 -20.29 1.14
N LEU A 260 25.43 -19.56 1.03
CA LEU A 260 25.34 -18.13 1.28
C LEU A 260 24.32 -17.87 2.38
N PHE A 261 24.71 -17.03 3.33
CA PHE A 261 23.82 -16.54 4.36
C PHE A 261 22.83 -15.51 3.77
N MET A 262 21.55 -15.77 3.94
CA MET A 262 20.44 -14.94 3.48
C MET A 262 19.76 -14.32 4.70
N PRO A 263 19.90 -12.99 4.93
CA PRO A 263 19.30 -12.32 6.07
C PRO A 263 17.78 -12.52 6.12
N ASP A 264 17.25 -12.57 7.34
CA ASP A 264 15.81 -12.64 7.58
C ASP A 264 15.43 -11.70 8.73
N THR A 265 14.43 -10.88 8.47
CA THR A 265 14.01 -9.80 9.36
C THR A 265 12.74 -10.09 10.14
N SER A 266 12.26 -11.33 10.18
CA SER A 266 11.12 -11.72 11.01
C SER A 266 11.34 -11.51 12.51
N TYR A 267 10.30 -11.06 13.21
CA TYR A 267 10.29 -10.88 14.66
C TYR A 267 8.87 -10.95 15.23
N LEU A 268 8.79 -11.22 16.53
CA LEU A 268 7.59 -11.13 17.35
C LEU A 268 7.84 -10.08 18.44
N VAL A 269 6.88 -9.20 18.67
CA VAL A 269 6.97 -8.14 19.67
C VAL A 269 5.68 -8.01 20.47
N GLU A 270 5.82 -7.70 21.77
CA GLU A 270 4.72 -7.32 22.67
C GLU A 270 4.85 -5.84 23.05
N PRO A 271 4.32 -4.92 22.22
CA PRO A 271 4.48 -3.48 22.46
C PRO A 271 3.57 -2.94 23.56
N GLN A 272 2.54 -3.71 23.92
CA GLN A 272 1.63 -3.45 25.02
C GLN A 272 1.12 -4.77 25.58
N LYS A 273 0.65 -4.75 26.82
CA LYS A 273 0.22 -5.95 27.53
C LYS A 273 -0.81 -6.74 26.71
N ASP A 274 -0.49 -8.02 26.51
CA ASP A 274 -1.34 -9.03 25.89
C ASP A 274 -1.67 -8.80 24.40
N VAL A 275 -0.89 -7.96 23.73
CA VAL A 275 -0.96 -7.74 22.27
C VAL A 275 0.35 -8.15 21.63
N TRP A 276 0.30 -9.13 20.75
CA TRP A 276 1.45 -9.62 20.00
C TRP A 276 1.34 -9.20 18.53
N LEU A 277 2.42 -8.63 18.01
CA LEU A 277 2.59 -8.35 16.59
C LEU A 277 3.65 -9.29 16.02
N LEU A 278 3.26 -10.09 15.03
CA LEU A 278 4.14 -11.03 14.34
C LEU A 278 4.49 -10.50 12.95
N ALA A 279 5.72 -10.00 12.79
CA ALA A 279 6.25 -9.49 11.54
C ALA A 279 6.93 -10.61 10.75
N ILE A 280 6.45 -10.90 9.54
CA ILE A 280 6.93 -12.04 8.73
C ILE A 280 7.67 -11.56 7.47
N ASP A 281 8.94 -11.91 7.34
CA ASP A 281 9.76 -11.62 6.16
C ASP A 281 9.55 -12.69 5.09
N ALA A 282 8.52 -12.48 4.28
CA ALA A 282 8.15 -13.38 3.19
C ALA A 282 8.94 -13.17 1.89
N ASN A 283 9.97 -12.31 1.90
CA ASN A 283 10.88 -12.20 0.75
C ASN A 283 11.72 -13.47 0.59
N VAL A 284 11.83 -13.92 -0.66
CA VAL A 284 12.74 -14.98 -1.07
C VAL A 284 13.43 -14.56 -2.37
N TYR A 285 14.76 -14.50 -2.34
CA TYR A 285 15.59 -14.15 -3.50
C TYR A 285 16.32 -15.41 -3.98
N GLU A 286 15.73 -16.10 -4.95
CA GLU A 286 16.33 -17.29 -5.53
C GLU A 286 17.61 -16.90 -6.33
N PRO A 287 18.77 -17.53 -6.06
CA PRO A 287 19.98 -17.30 -6.85
C PRO A 287 19.79 -17.66 -8.32
N ILE A 288 20.48 -16.93 -9.20
CA ILE A 288 20.56 -17.21 -10.64
C ILE A 288 21.97 -17.72 -10.93
N GLY A 289 22.08 -18.98 -11.34
CA GLY A 289 23.37 -19.62 -11.57
C GLY A 289 24.07 -19.97 -10.25
N GLN A 290 25.39 -19.83 -10.22
CA GLN A 290 26.22 -20.13 -9.04
C GLN A 290 26.00 -19.09 -7.95
N ILE A 291 25.85 -19.54 -6.71
CA ILE A 291 25.51 -18.65 -5.59
C ILE A 291 26.64 -17.66 -5.25
N THR A 292 27.89 -18.05 -5.56
CA THR A 292 29.08 -17.22 -5.40
C THR A 292 29.07 -15.97 -6.27
N GLN A 293 28.28 -15.94 -7.35
CA GLN A 293 28.11 -14.77 -8.22
C GLN A 293 27.17 -13.72 -7.62
N ARG A 294 26.44 -14.05 -6.55
CA ARG A 294 25.49 -13.14 -5.86
C ARG A 294 24.48 -12.47 -6.79
N ASN A 295 24.04 -13.20 -7.81
CA ASN A 295 22.96 -12.77 -8.69
C ASN A 295 21.65 -13.44 -8.25
N PHE A 296 20.56 -12.68 -8.17
CA PHE A 296 19.29 -13.18 -7.64
C PHE A 296 18.10 -12.69 -8.45
N LYS A 297 17.04 -13.51 -8.50
CA LYS A 297 15.72 -13.08 -8.94
C LYS A 297 15.16 -12.05 -7.96
N GLY A 298 14.28 -11.17 -8.44
CA GLY A 298 13.48 -10.33 -7.54
C GLY A 298 12.44 -11.18 -6.80
N SER A 299 12.10 -10.77 -5.57
CA SER A 299 11.15 -11.50 -4.71
C SER A 299 9.68 -11.24 -5.04
N GLY A 300 9.37 -10.29 -5.93
CA GLY A 300 7.99 -9.84 -6.20
C GLY A 300 7.04 -10.87 -6.85
N ASN A 301 7.50 -12.06 -7.24
CA ASN A 301 6.64 -13.20 -7.63
C ASN A 301 6.85 -14.42 -6.72
N ALA A 302 7.71 -14.31 -5.71
CA ALA A 302 8.14 -15.43 -4.89
C ALA A 302 7.17 -15.67 -3.74
N GLY A 303 6.98 -14.64 -2.89
CA GLY A 303 6.06 -14.61 -1.75
C GLY A 303 6.01 -15.90 -0.93
N TYR A 304 4.81 -16.21 -0.43
CA TYR A 304 4.61 -17.39 0.42
C TYR A 304 4.81 -18.72 -0.31
N ASN A 305 4.56 -18.79 -1.62
CA ASN A 305 4.84 -19.98 -2.43
C ASN A 305 6.32 -20.39 -2.32
N SER A 306 7.22 -19.40 -2.35
CA SER A 306 8.66 -19.64 -2.17
C SER A 306 9.04 -19.79 -0.70
N LEU A 307 8.43 -19.06 0.22
CA LEU A 307 8.69 -19.18 1.66
C LEU A 307 8.44 -20.61 2.15
N VAL A 308 7.31 -21.23 1.80
CA VAL A 308 6.98 -22.60 2.23
C VAL A 308 8.05 -23.59 1.78
N ARG A 309 8.63 -23.38 0.59
CA ARG A 309 9.69 -24.24 0.05
C ARG A 309 11.06 -23.98 0.68
N TYR A 310 11.45 -22.72 0.85
CA TYR A 310 12.84 -22.34 1.15
C TYR A 310 13.07 -21.86 2.58
N LYS A 311 12.01 -21.53 3.33
CA LYS A 311 12.05 -21.15 4.75
C LYS A 311 11.06 -21.97 5.60
N PRO A 312 11.02 -23.32 5.52
CA PRO A 312 10.04 -24.13 6.28
C PRO A 312 10.21 -24.00 7.81
N GLY A 313 11.41 -23.64 8.28
CA GLY A 313 11.64 -23.31 9.69
C GLY A 313 10.83 -22.08 10.15
N LEU A 314 10.59 -21.11 9.27
CA LEU A 314 9.78 -19.94 9.59
C LEU A 314 8.31 -20.31 9.77
N VAL A 315 7.77 -21.20 8.93
CA VAL A 315 6.40 -21.75 9.09
C VAL A 315 6.27 -22.47 10.44
N SER A 316 7.29 -23.26 10.81
CA SER A 316 7.31 -23.98 12.09
C SER A 316 7.33 -23.01 13.28
N TRP A 317 8.10 -21.92 13.17
CA TRP A 317 8.14 -20.87 14.19
C TRP A 317 6.81 -20.13 14.32
N ILE A 318 6.14 -19.81 13.21
CA ILE A 318 4.79 -19.20 13.23
C ILE A 318 3.80 -20.09 13.99
N THR A 319 3.79 -21.41 13.72
CA THR A 319 2.94 -22.37 14.44
C THR A 319 3.22 -22.37 15.95
N ASP A 320 4.49 -22.29 16.35
CA ASP A 320 4.88 -22.21 17.76
C ASP A 320 4.42 -20.89 18.42
N VAL A 321 4.61 -19.75 17.73
CA VAL A 321 4.13 -18.44 18.17
C VAL A 321 2.61 -18.47 18.40
N VAL A 322 1.83 -18.99 17.44
CA VAL A 322 0.37 -19.11 17.56
C VAL A 322 -0.02 -19.96 18.78
N LYS A 323 0.67 -21.10 18.98
CA LYS A 323 0.43 -21.98 20.12
C LYS A 323 0.71 -21.26 21.44
N ARG A 324 1.83 -20.54 21.54
CA ARG A 324 2.19 -19.77 22.75
C ARG A 324 1.24 -18.60 23.00
N ALA A 325 0.82 -17.89 21.95
CA ALA A 325 -0.14 -16.80 22.07
C ALA A 325 -1.43 -17.28 22.75
N ARG A 326 -1.98 -18.43 22.31
CA ARG A 326 -3.16 -19.04 22.92
C ARG A 326 -2.93 -19.46 24.38
N GLN A 327 -1.79 -20.08 24.68
CA GLN A 327 -1.46 -20.52 26.03
C GLN A 327 -1.26 -19.36 27.01
N GLN A 328 -0.81 -18.21 26.50
CA GLN A 328 -0.53 -17.01 27.29
C GLN A 328 -1.63 -15.96 27.18
N HIS A 329 -2.78 -16.31 26.57
CA HIS A 329 -3.90 -15.40 26.35
C HIS A 329 -3.50 -14.08 25.67
N LYS A 330 -2.64 -14.16 24.65
CA LYS A 330 -2.21 -13.05 23.81
C LYS A 330 -3.15 -12.90 22.62
N ARG A 331 -3.41 -11.66 22.23
CA ARG A 331 -4.10 -11.31 20.98
C ARG A 331 -3.04 -11.09 19.91
N LEU A 332 -2.98 -11.97 18.92
CA LEU A 332 -1.91 -12.07 17.93
C LEU A 332 -2.39 -11.56 16.57
N VAL A 333 -1.76 -10.49 16.09
CA VAL A 333 -1.94 -10.01 14.72
C VAL A 333 -0.63 -10.20 13.96
N ALA A 334 -0.68 -10.92 12.85
CA ALA A 334 0.47 -11.04 11.97
C ALA A 334 0.41 -10.03 10.83
N PHE A 335 1.57 -9.62 10.35
CA PHE A 335 1.67 -8.81 9.14
C PHE A 335 2.93 -9.15 8.34
N SER A 336 2.80 -9.05 7.03
CA SER A 336 3.88 -9.27 6.07
C SER A 336 3.57 -8.58 4.78
N HIS A 337 4.54 -8.51 3.88
CA HIS A 337 4.29 -7.85 2.60
C HIS A 337 3.34 -8.65 1.69
N PHE A 338 3.56 -9.96 1.55
CA PHE A 338 2.85 -10.78 0.56
C PHE A 338 1.50 -11.30 1.08
N PRO A 339 0.49 -11.51 0.22
CA PRO A 339 -0.75 -12.18 0.60
C PRO A 339 -0.49 -13.63 1.03
N MET A 340 -1.20 -14.10 2.06
CA MET A 340 -1.19 -15.51 2.48
C MET A 340 -2.24 -16.37 1.77
N ALA A 341 -3.22 -15.74 1.10
CA ALA A 341 -4.35 -16.42 0.47
C ALA A 341 -4.72 -15.78 -0.87
N ASP A 342 -5.78 -16.32 -1.48
CA ASP A 342 -6.41 -15.77 -2.70
C ASP A 342 -6.79 -14.30 -2.49
N PHE A 343 -6.55 -13.45 -3.50
CA PHE A 343 -6.92 -12.03 -3.53
C PHE A 343 -7.71 -11.67 -4.80
N TYR A 344 -8.34 -12.69 -5.39
CA TYR A 344 -9.15 -12.61 -6.60
C TYR A 344 -10.51 -13.25 -6.40
N ASP A 345 -10.93 -13.42 -5.15
CA ASP A 345 -12.26 -13.90 -4.83
C ASP A 345 -12.63 -15.27 -5.43
N GLY A 346 -11.64 -16.11 -5.74
CA GLY A 346 -11.85 -17.37 -6.45
C GLY A 346 -12.26 -17.16 -7.91
N THR A 347 -11.73 -16.12 -8.57
CA THR A 347 -11.91 -15.86 -10.01
C THR A 347 -10.66 -16.15 -10.84
N ALA A 348 -9.63 -16.77 -10.25
CA ALA A 348 -8.34 -16.99 -10.89
C ALA A 348 -8.43 -17.80 -12.19
N GLU A 349 -9.30 -18.81 -12.27
CA GLU A 349 -9.52 -19.60 -13.48
C GLU A 349 -10.17 -18.77 -14.59
N GLU A 350 -11.18 -17.96 -14.25
CA GLU A 350 -11.81 -17.05 -15.21
C GLU A 350 -10.81 -16.01 -15.72
N LEU A 351 -10.00 -15.43 -14.85
CA LEU A 351 -8.94 -14.49 -15.22
C LEU A 351 -7.91 -15.12 -16.15
N ALA A 352 -7.45 -16.35 -15.84
CA ALA A 352 -6.54 -17.08 -16.71
C ALA A 352 -7.16 -17.36 -18.08
N SER A 353 -8.46 -17.69 -18.14
CA SER A 353 -9.15 -17.96 -19.40
C SER A 353 -9.27 -16.71 -20.30
N ILE A 354 -9.35 -15.51 -19.70
CA ILE A 354 -9.48 -14.25 -20.43
C ILE A 354 -8.11 -13.67 -20.78
N PHE A 355 -7.19 -13.62 -19.81
CA PHE A 355 -5.93 -12.88 -19.90
C PHE A 355 -4.67 -13.76 -20.01
N GLY A 356 -4.85 -15.09 -19.99
CA GLY A 356 -3.77 -16.08 -19.99
C GLY A 356 -3.25 -16.42 -18.59
N ASP A 357 -2.57 -17.56 -18.46
CA ASP A 357 -2.13 -18.16 -17.19
C ASP A 357 -1.21 -17.30 -16.33
N SER A 358 -0.58 -16.28 -16.92
CA SER A 358 0.25 -15.30 -16.21
C SER A 358 -0.27 -13.87 -16.27
N GLY A 359 -1.40 -13.65 -16.93
CA GLY A 359 -2.07 -12.35 -16.96
C GLY A 359 -2.52 -11.96 -15.56
N MET A 360 -2.90 -10.69 -15.39
CA MET A 360 -3.48 -10.19 -14.14
C MET A 360 -2.65 -10.52 -12.89
N GLN A 361 -1.32 -10.54 -13.01
CA GLN A 361 -0.43 -10.84 -11.89
C GLN A 361 -0.70 -12.19 -11.17
N LEU A 362 -1.33 -13.16 -11.85
CA LEU A 362 -1.70 -14.46 -11.26
C LEU A 362 -0.51 -15.24 -10.69
N ARG A 363 0.72 -14.98 -11.19
CA ARG A 363 1.95 -15.57 -10.63
C ARG A 363 2.24 -15.19 -9.18
N ARG A 364 1.67 -14.08 -8.70
CA ARG A 364 1.82 -13.59 -7.32
C ARG A 364 0.85 -14.25 -6.35
N MET A 365 -0.15 -14.95 -6.87
CA MET A 365 -1.18 -15.59 -6.06
C MET A 365 -0.62 -16.79 -5.29
N PRO A 366 -0.84 -16.88 -3.96
CA PRO A 366 -0.58 -18.10 -3.22
C PRO A 366 -1.35 -19.27 -3.82
N THR A 367 -0.69 -20.42 -3.99
CA THR A 367 -1.41 -21.63 -4.40
C THR A 367 -2.31 -22.12 -3.27
N ALA A 368 -3.38 -22.86 -3.59
CA ALA A 368 -4.25 -23.45 -2.57
C ALA A 368 -3.46 -24.26 -1.52
N ALA A 369 -2.47 -25.05 -1.96
CA ALA A 369 -1.60 -25.82 -1.06
C ALA A 369 -0.75 -24.93 -0.14
N THR A 370 -0.26 -23.79 -0.64
CA THR A 370 0.44 -22.79 0.19
C THR A 370 -0.50 -22.21 1.25
N THR A 371 -1.70 -21.79 0.85
CA THR A 371 -2.72 -21.26 1.76
C THR A 371 -3.12 -22.28 2.83
N ASP A 372 -3.22 -23.56 2.46
CA ASP A 372 -3.50 -24.66 3.40
C ASP A 372 -2.39 -24.78 4.45
N VAL A 373 -1.12 -24.82 4.05
CA VAL A 373 0.04 -24.87 4.97
C VAL A 373 0.03 -23.69 5.95
N LEU A 374 -0.29 -22.49 5.46
CA LEU A 374 -0.35 -21.29 6.30
C LEU A 374 -1.56 -21.32 7.24
N SER A 375 -2.70 -21.80 6.77
CA SER A 375 -3.91 -21.97 7.59
C SER A 375 -3.70 -23.00 8.70
N GLU A 376 -2.92 -24.06 8.45
CA GLU A 376 -2.57 -25.10 9.43
C GLU A 376 -1.71 -24.60 10.59
N THR A 377 -1.02 -23.46 10.44
CA THR A 377 -0.32 -22.80 11.56
C THR A 377 -1.28 -22.37 12.68
N GLY A 378 -2.57 -22.23 12.36
CA GLY A 378 -3.61 -21.75 13.27
C GLY A 378 -3.67 -20.23 13.41
N LEU A 379 -2.87 -19.47 12.65
CA LEU A 379 -2.91 -18.02 12.61
C LEU A 379 -4.33 -17.54 12.20
N ARG A 380 -4.86 -16.54 12.92
CA ARG A 380 -6.22 -16.04 12.67
C ARG A 380 -6.26 -14.84 11.74
N LEU A 381 -5.48 -13.81 12.03
CA LEU A 381 -5.53 -12.54 11.32
C LEU A 381 -4.15 -12.19 10.77
N HIS A 382 -4.11 -11.93 9.46
CA HIS A 382 -2.94 -11.48 8.73
C HIS A 382 -3.24 -10.22 7.93
N MET A 383 -2.39 -9.20 8.07
CA MET A 383 -2.45 -7.94 7.33
C MET A 383 -1.33 -7.90 6.29
N ALA A 384 -1.68 -7.72 5.02
CA ALA A 384 -0.77 -7.81 3.89
C ALA A 384 -0.83 -6.58 2.97
N GLY A 385 0.15 -6.45 2.07
CA GLY A 385 0.23 -5.42 1.02
C GLY A 385 0.48 -6.03 -0.35
N HIS A 386 1.51 -5.55 -1.07
CA HIS A 386 2.08 -6.07 -2.31
C HIS A 386 1.23 -5.88 -3.58
N MET A 387 -0.07 -6.13 -3.49
CA MET A 387 -0.96 -6.19 -4.65
C MET A 387 -1.57 -4.84 -5.05
N HIS A 388 -1.38 -3.81 -4.21
CA HIS A 388 -1.92 -2.46 -4.37
C HIS A 388 -3.45 -2.46 -4.54
N LEU A 389 -4.12 -3.31 -3.76
CA LEU A 389 -5.57 -3.46 -3.75
C LEU A 389 -6.07 -3.71 -2.34
N TYR A 390 -7.36 -3.44 -2.13
CA TYR A 390 -8.11 -3.87 -0.97
C TYR A 390 -8.87 -5.16 -1.30
N ASP A 391 -8.67 -6.18 -0.49
CA ASP A 391 -9.34 -7.48 -0.59
C ASP A 391 -9.36 -8.18 0.77
N VAL A 392 -10.39 -8.99 1.01
CA VAL A 392 -10.50 -9.82 2.23
C VAL A 392 -10.75 -11.28 1.86
N TYR A 393 -9.75 -12.12 2.15
CA TYR A 393 -9.96 -13.56 2.19
C TYR A 393 -10.41 -14.01 3.57
N GLU A 394 -11.56 -14.67 3.63
CA GLU A 394 -12.03 -15.41 4.80
C GLU A 394 -12.11 -16.91 4.51
N SER A 395 -11.46 -17.72 5.34
CA SER A 395 -11.62 -19.17 5.29
C SER A 395 -13.07 -19.59 5.53
N ALA A 396 -13.55 -20.59 4.80
CA ALA A 396 -14.86 -21.19 5.04
C ALA A 396 -15.02 -21.79 6.45
N LYS A 397 -13.91 -22.07 7.15
CA LYS A 397 -13.93 -22.46 8.57
C LYS A 397 -13.90 -21.18 9.40
N SER A 398 -14.84 -20.99 10.33
CA SER A 398 -14.90 -19.82 11.20
C SER A 398 -13.66 -19.61 12.07
N SER A 399 -12.88 -20.66 12.31
CA SER A 399 -11.58 -20.64 13.00
C SER A 399 -10.38 -20.68 12.04
N GLY A 400 -10.58 -20.47 10.73
CA GLY A 400 -9.57 -20.51 9.67
C GLY A 400 -9.16 -19.12 9.18
N LEU A 401 -7.95 -19.00 8.62
CA LEU A 401 -7.22 -17.75 8.32
C LEU A 401 -8.11 -16.65 7.70
N VAL A 402 -7.92 -15.43 8.19
CA VAL A 402 -8.40 -14.18 7.56
C VAL A 402 -7.17 -13.40 7.08
N ASN A 403 -7.10 -13.13 5.79
CA ASN A 403 -6.03 -12.36 5.17
C ASN A 403 -6.63 -11.09 4.56
N VAL A 404 -6.19 -9.94 5.05
CA VAL A 404 -6.61 -8.62 4.56
C VAL A 404 -5.49 -8.04 3.71
N GLN A 405 -5.77 -7.75 2.44
CA GLN A 405 -4.94 -6.86 1.64
C GLN A 405 -5.27 -5.41 2.05
N VAL A 406 -4.30 -4.75 2.67
CA VAL A 406 -4.39 -3.34 3.02
C VAL A 406 -4.17 -2.54 1.73
N PRO A 407 -5.04 -1.57 1.40
CA PRO A 407 -4.85 -0.75 0.21
C PRO A 407 -3.53 0.02 0.29
N SER A 408 -2.88 0.20 -0.87
CA SER A 408 -1.64 0.96 -0.96
C SER A 408 -1.90 2.46 -0.84
N LEU A 409 -1.07 3.18 -0.11
CA LEU A 409 -1.10 4.65 -0.13
C LEU A 409 -0.65 5.24 -1.48
N ALA A 410 0.13 4.49 -2.27
CA ALA A 410 0.69 4.93 -3.54
C ALA A 410 -0.20 4.61 -4.76
N ALA A 411 -1.40 4.07 -4.60
CA ALA A 411 -2.24 3.63 -5.71
C ALA A 411 -3.73 3.92 -5.49
N TRP A 412 -4.53 3.71 -6.53
CA TRP A 412 -5.99 3.70 -6.41
C TRP A 412 -6.46 2.46 -5.63
N LEU A 413 -7.29 2.54 -4.59
CA LEU A 413 -7.77 3.72 -3.86
C LEU A 413 -6.97 3.85 -2.53
N PRO A 414 -6.37 5.00 -2.21
CA PRO A 414 -5.41 5.09 -1.12
C PRO A 414 -6.10 4.98 0.24
N GLY A 415 -5.51 4.22 1.17
CA GLY A 415 -6.07 4.06 2.51
C GLY A 415 -5.18 3.28 3.46
N TYR A 416 -5.70 3.05 4.65
CA TYR A 416 -5.07 2.25 5.70
C TYR A 416 -6.11 1.38 6.40
N SER A 417 -5.68 0.31 7.07
CA SER A 417 -6.59 -0.53 7.88
C SER A 417 -6.34 -0.33 9.37
N LEU A 418 -7.41 -0.30 10.16
CA LEU A 418 -7.39 -0.18 11.60
C LEU A 418 -7.90 -1.47 12.23
N VAL A 419 -7.07 -2.12 13.03
CA VAL A 419 -7.43 -3.31 13.82
C VAL A 419 -7.70 -2.87 15.24
N THR A 420 -8.93 -3.07 15.71
CA THR A 420 -9.33 -2.88 17.11
C THR A 420 -9.41 -4.25 17.76
N LEU A 421 -8.51 -4.52 18.71
CA LEU A 421 -8.47 -5.76 19.48
C LEU A 421 -9.37 -5.64 20.70
N ASN A 422 -10.28 -6.60 20.84
CA ASN A 422 -11.24 -6.68 21.94
C ASN A 422 -10.75 -7.64 23.02
N ASP A 423 -11.36 -7.60 24.20
CA ASP A 423 -10.96 -8.44 25.34
C ASP A 423 -11.45 -9.90 25.22
N ASP A 424 -12.41 -10.18 24.34
CA ASP A 424 -12.94 -11.52 24.07
C ASP A 424 -12.12 -12.29 23.01
N HIS A 425 -10.89 -11.83 22.72
CA HIS A 425 -10.04 -12.37 21.65
C HIS A 425 -10.67 -12.27 20.26
N SER A 426 -11.54 -11.29 20.05
CA SER A 426 -11.95 -10.88 18.71
C SER A 426 -11.22 -9.61 18.27
N ALA A 427 -11.27 -9.34 16.97
CA ALA A 427 -10.81 -8.10 16.39
C ALA A 427 -11.84 -7.56 15.40
N THR A 428 -12.00 -6.24 15.38
CA THR A 428 -12.68 -5.53 14.29
C THR A 428 -11.62 -4.92 13.38
N VAL A 429 -11.66 -5.24 12.09
CA VAL A 429 -10.78 -4.66 11.08
C VAL A 429 -11.61 -3.71 10.22
N LYS A 430 -11.20 -2.45 10.16
CA LYS A 430 -11.86 -1.41 9.36
C LYS A 430 -10.87 -0.74 8.43
N THR A 431 -11.19 -0.65 7.15
CA THR A 431 -10.37 0.12 6.20
C THR A 431 -10.90 1.55 6.07
N VAL A 432 -9.98 2.51 6.07
CA VAL A 432 -10.24 3.94 5.97
C VAL A 432 -9.57 4.47 4.71
N ILE A 433 -10.35 5.11 3.85
CA ILE A 433 -9.86 5.74 2.62
C ILE A 433 -9.29 7.12 2.94
N GLN A 434 -8.05 7.37 2.50
CA GLN A 434 -7.38 8.66 2.63
C GLN A 434 -7.79 9.58 1.50
N SER A 435 -8.91 10.28 1.68
CA SER A 435 -9.48 11.19 0.67
C SER A 435 -8.93 12.62 0.75
N SER A 436 -8.50 13.06 1.94
CA SER A 436 -7.98 14.41 2.17
C SER A 436 -6.47 14.38 2.20
N VAL A 437 -5.84 14.89 1.15
CA VAL A 437 -4.38 15.00 1.04
C VAL A 437 -4.05 16.44 0.68
N PRO A 438 -3.63 17.26 1.66
CA PRO A 438 -3.22 18.63 1.39
C PRO A 438 -2.06 18.69 0.39
N ASP A 439 -2.04 19.74 -0.43
CA ASP A 439 -0.95 20.09 -1.35
C ASP A 439 -0.58 19.02 -2.39
N PHE A 440 -1.43 18.00 -2.63
CA PHE A 440 -1.18 16.95 -3.61
C PHE A 440 -0.98 17.47 -5.04
N ASP A 441 -1.59 18.61 -5.36
CA ASP A 441 -1.55 19.28 -6.66
C ASP A 441 -0.33 20.23 -6.81
N SER A 442 0.49 20.38 -5.76
CA SER A 442 1.64 21.29 -5.78
C SER A 442 2.70 20.95 -6.83
N LEU A 443 2.72 19.71 -7.33
CA LEU A 443 3.61 19.24 -8.41
C LEU A 443 3.02 19.43 -9.81
N PHE A 444 1.72 19.76 -9.95
CA PHE A 444 1.06 19.90 -11.25
C PHE A 444 1.75 20.89 -12.19
N PRO A 445 2.26 22.06 -11.75
CA PRO A 445 3.01 22.95 -12.62
C PRO A 445 4.21 22.27 -13.29
N LEU A 446 4.90 21.37 -12.60
CA LEU A 446 6.07 20.66 -13.13
C LEU A 446 5.65 19.62 -14.17
N TYR A 447 4.55 18.91 -13.96
CA TYR A 447 3.98 18.00 -14.96
C TYR A 447 3.47 18.75 -16.20
N ARG A 448 2.95 19.98 -16.05
CA ARG A 448 2.60 20.83 -17.19
C ARG A 448 3.84 21.23 -18.00
N THR A 449 4.97 21.47 -17.35
CA THR A 449 6.25 21.70 -18.03
C THR A 449 6.69 20.47 -18.83
N GLU A 450 6.62 19.27 -18.25
CA GLU A 450 6.87 18.01 -18.97
C GLU A 450 5.95 17.90 -20.20
N TRP A 451 4.65 18.12 -20.01
CA TRP A 451 3.68 18.02 -21.09
C TRP A 451 3.98 18.99 -22.24
N ALA A 452 4.28 20.25 -21.93
CA ALA A 452 4.63 21.27 -22.92
C ALA A 452 5.91 20.91 -23.69
N GLN A 453 6.90 20.33 -23.01
CA GLN A 453 8.13 19.88 -23.65
C GLN A 453 7.89 18.69 -24.60
N ARG A 454 7.02 17.75 -24.21
CA ARG A 454 6.59 16.63 -25.05
C ARG A 454 5.78 17.10 -26.25
N GLU A 455 4.89 18.07 -26.08
CA GLU A 455 4.15 18.71 -27.18
C GLU A 455 5.12 19.38 -28.17
N ALA A 456 6.07 20.17 -27.68
CA ALA A 456 7.08 20.81 -28.52
C ALA A 456 7.95 19.81 -29.29
N SER A 457 8.15 18.61 -28.74
CA SER A 457 8.92 17.52 -29.33
C SER A 457 8.08 16.54 -30.18
N ALA A 458 6.77 16.79 -30.32
CA ALA A 458 5.81 15.89 -30.97
C ALA A 458 5.78 14.45 -30.38
N ASP A 459 6.04 14.31 -29.08
CA ASP A 459 6.03 13.06 -28.31
C ASP A 459 4.93 13.09 -27.23
N ILE A 460 3.71 13.49 -27.61
CA ILE A 460 2.56 13.50 -26.69
C ILE A 460 2.09 12.06 -26.49
N ASN A 461 2.34 11.52 -25.30
CA ASN A 461 2.06 10.13 -24.94
C ASN A 461 1.21 9.99 -23.66
N TRP A 462 0.76 11.10 -23.09
CA TRP A 462 -0.24 11.13 -22.02
C TRP A 462 -1.15 12.36 -22.08
N ASP A 463 -2.30 12.24 -21.42
CA ASP A 463 -3.42 13.20 -21.46
C ASP A 463 -3.32 14.21 -20.30
N PRO A 464 -3.25 15.53 -20.56
CA PRO A 464 -3.08 16.54 -19.52
C PRO A 464 -4.30 16.70 -18.59
N ASP A 465 -5.45 16.11 -18.91
CA ASP A 465 -6.68 16.22 -18.13
C ASP A 465 -6.53 15.69 -16.69
N ILE A 466 -5.60 14.78 -16.42
CA ILE A 466 -5.26 14.35 -15.07
C ILE A 466 -4.90 15.52 -14.14
N LEU A 467 -4.30 16.58 -14.69
CA LEU A 467 -3.87 17.76 -13.95
C LEU A 467 -5.01 18.75 -13.65
N ASN A 468 -6.23 18.43 -14.07
CA ASN A 468 -7.45 19.18 -13.75
C ASN A 468 -8.24 18.51 -12.60
N SER A 469 -7.62 17.57 -11.88
CA SER A 469 -8.25 16.86 -10.77
C SER A 469 -8.44 17.77 -9.56
N ASP A 470 -9.70 17.98 -9.16
CA ASP A 470 -10.07 18.85 -8.02
C ASP A 470 -9.91 18.18 -6.64
N SER A 471 -9.56 16.90 -6.61
CA SER A 471 -9.33 16.14 -5.37
C SER A 471 -8.30 15.04 -5.58
N TYR A 472 -7.70 14.57 -4.49
CA TYR A 472 -6.74 13.48 -4.55
C TYR A 472 -7.35 12.17 -5.07
N LEU A 473 -8.61 11.89 -4.73
CA LEU A 473 -9.30 10.72 -5.27
C LEU A 473 -9.54 10.84 -6.78
N ALA A 474 -9.92 12.02 -7.28
CA ALA A 474 -10.04 12.25 -8.73
C ALA A 474 -8.69 12.08 -9.45
N PHE A 475 -7.60 12.53 -8.81
CA PHE A 475 -6.25 12.38 -9.35
C PHE A 475 -5.80 10.91 -9.41
N THR A 476 -6.00 10.14 -8.34
CA THR A 476 -5.69 8.71 -8.30
C THR A 476 -6.56 7.89 -9.27
N ASP A 477 -7.83 8.25 -9.48
CA ASP A 477 -8.68 7.64 -10.52
C ASP A 477 -8.16 7.95 -11.93
N ALA A 478 -7.81 9.20 -12.20
CA ALA A 478 -7.24 9.60 -13.48
C ALA A 478 -5.90 8.90 -13.75
N HIS A 479 -5.05 8.74 -12.72
CA HIS A 479 -3.85 7.90 -12.78
C HIS A 479 -4.19 6.46 -13.12
N LEU A 480 -5.15 5.83 -12.42
CA LEU A 480 -5.60 4.47 -12.73
C LEU A 480 -6.04 4.34 -14.18
N ARG A 481 -6.86 5.27 -14.70
CA ARG A 481 -7.30 5.27 -16.11
C ARG A 481 -6.09 5.37 -17.05
N GLY A 482 -5.09 6.17 -16.70
CA GLY A 482 -3.81 6.24 -17.41
C GLY A 482 -3.10 4.89 -17.46
N VAL A 483 -2.94 4.22 -16.31
CA VAL A 483 -2.33 2.88 -16.20
C VAL A 483 -3.11 1.84 -16.99
N VAL A 484 -4.44 1.89 -16.95
CA VAL A 484 -5.31 1.00 -17.73
C VAL A 484 -5.04 1.17 -19.21
N ARG A 485 -4.96 2.40 -19.72
CA ARG A 485 -4.67 2.68 -21.13
C ARG A 485 -3.25 2.26 -21.53
N SER A 486 -2.25 2.67 -20.76
CA SER A 486 -0.83 2.61 -21.16
C SER A 486 -0.19 1.24 -20.92
N ARG A 487 -0.62 0.55 -19.87
CA ARG A 487 0.01 -0.68 -19.36
C ARG A 487 -0.91 -1.86 -19.50
N TYR A 488 -2.11 -1.79 -18.93
CA TYR A 488 -2.99 -2.97 -18.93
C TYR A 488 -3.55 -3.26 -20.31
N VAL A 489 -4.49 -2.45 -20.80
CA VAL A 489 -5.06 -2.61 -22.14
C VAL A 489 -3.96 -2.43 -23.19
N GLY A 490 -3.05 -1.48 -22.98
CA GLY A 490 -2.00 -1.15 -23.96
C GLY A 490 -0.89 -2.18 -24.14
N LYS A 491 -0.63 -3.06 -23.14
CA LYS A 491 0.51 -4.01 -23.19
C LYS A 491 0.23 -5.39 -22.61
N GLU A 492 -0.56 -5.49 -21.54
CA GLU A 492 -0.76 -6.74 -20.79
C GLU A 492 -2.00 -7.54 -21.22
N TRP A 493 -3.05 -6.87 -21.72
CA TRP A 493 -4.24 -7.55 -22.23
C TRP A 493 -3.96 -8.28 -23.55
N PRO A 494 -4.68 -9.38 -23.86
CA PRO A 494 -4.64 -9.98 -25.19
C PRO A 494 -4.92 -8.95 -26.28
N ALA A 495 -4.09 -8.94 -27.33
CA ALA A 495 -4.11 -7.89 -28.35
C ALA A 495 -5.49 -7.72 -29.02
N GLU A 496 -6.17 -8.81 -29.36
CA GLU A 496 -7.51 -8.77 -29.98
C GLU A 496 -8.57 -8.19 -29.03
N LEU A 497 -8.51 -8.54 -27.74
CA LEU A 497 -9.38 -8.00 -26.70
C LEU A 497 -9.15 -6.50 -26.52
N ALA A 498 -7.88 -6.08 -26.50
CA ALA A 498 -7.50 -4.68 -26.39
C ALA A 498 -7.94 -3.86 -27.63
N GLU A 499 -7.79 -4.40 -28.84
CA GLU A 499 -8.27 -3.74 -30.05
C GLU A 499 -9.79 -3.59 -30.04
N PHE A 500 -10.51 -4.65 -29.64
CA PHE A 500 -11.95 -4.63 -29.52
C PHE A 500 -12.43 -3.54 -28.55
N ILE A 501 -11.88 -3.51 -27.32
CA ILE A 501 -12.35 -2.61 -26.25
C ILE A 501 -12.11 -1.12 -26.57
N ASN A 502 -11.14 -0.83 -27.46
CA ASN A 502 -10.84 0.52 -27.91
C ASN A 502 -11.69 0.98 -29.11
N LYS A 503 -12.37 0.07 -29.79
CA LYS A 503 -13.10 0.36 -31.04
C LYS A 503 -14.59 0.65 -30.84
N TYR A 504 -15.21 0.01 -29.86
CA TYR A 504 -16.66 -0.01 -29.71
C TYR A 504 -17.15 0.83 -28.53
N SER A 505 -18.43 1.20 -28.54
CA SER A 505 -19.13 1.66 -27.35
C SER A 505 -19.58 0.49 -26.46
N ILE A 506 -20.05 0.79 -25.25
CA ILE A 506 -20.70 -0.18 -24.36
C ILE A 506 -21.88 -0.84 -25.09
N GLY A 507 -22.81 -0.07 -25.66
CA GLY A 507 -24.00 -0.59 -26.33
C GLY A 507 -23.67 -1.51 -27.51
N GLU A 508 -22.71 -1.12 -28.35
CA GLU A 508 -22.23 -1.96 -29.45
C GLU A 508 -21.61 -3.26 -28.95
N THR A 509 -20.81 -3.18 -27.87
CA THR A 509 -20.20 -4.35 -27.24
C THR A 509 -21.26 -5.32 -26.73
N LEU A 510 -22.30 -4.82 -26.05
CA LEU A 510 -23.38 -5.65 -25.53
C LEU A 510 -24.17 -6.33 -26.65
N LYS A 511 -24.45 -5.61 -27.73
CA LYS A 511 -25.11 -6.15 -28.92
C LYS A 511 -24.29 -7.27 -29.58
N LEU A 512 -22.98 -7.10 -29.69
CA LEU A 512 -22.08 -8.11 -30.24
C LEU A 512 -21.92 -9.33 -29.31
N ALA A 513 -21.89 -9.10 -28.00
CA ALA A 513 -21.72 -10.16 -27.00
C ALA A 513 -22.97 -11.04 -26.84
N THR A 514 -24.16 -10.47 -27.01
CA THR A 514 -25.44 -11.16 -26.78
C THR A 514 -26.16 -11.57 -28.06
N GLY A 515 -25.88 -10.89 -29.19
CA GLY A 515 -26.60 -11.09 -30.44
C GLY A 515 -27.97 -10.39 -30.48
N GLU A 516 -28.35 -9.70 -29.41
CA GLU A 516 -29.63 -9.00 -29.27
C GLU A 516 -29.39 -7.51 -28.98
N ASP A 517 -30.37 -6.67 -29.30
CA ASP A 517 -30.32 -5.26 -28.94
C ASP A 517 -30.87 -5.08 -27.53
N ILE A 518 -29.97 -4.97 -26.54
CA ILE A 518 -30.33 -4.90 -25.11
C ILE A 518 -30.17 -3.48 -24.59
N THR A 519 -30.99 -2.57 -25.10
CA THR A 519 -30.95 -1.14 -24.75
C THR A 519 -31.51 -0.85 -23.36
N ASP A 520 -32.38 -1.70 -22.82
CA ASP A 520 -33.10 -1.43 -21.56
C ASP A 520 -32.27 -1.74 -20.30
N ILE A 521 -31.01 -2.14 -20.48
CA ILE A 521 -30.12 -2.57 -19.40
C ILE A 521 -29.41 -1.40 -18.68
N ALA A 522 -29.27 -0.27 -19.37
CA ALA A 522 -28.64 0.95 -18.87
C ALA A 522 -29.22 2.17 -19.59
N SER A 523 -28.96 3.38 -19.08
CA SER A 523 -29.33 4.62 -19.77
C SER A 523 -28.55 4.79 -21.08
N GLU A 524 -29.12 5.51 -22.05
CA GLU A 524 -28.47 5.86 -23.32
C GLU A 524 -27.07 6.47 -23.10
N GLU A 525 -26.92 7.34 -22.10
CA GLU A 525 -25.63 7.97 -21.74
C GLU A 525 -24.55 6.93 -21.42
N ILE A 526 -24.90 5.87 -20.69
CA ILE A 526 -23.99 4.76 -20.36
C ILE A 526 -23.69 3.94 -21.62
N LEU A 527 -24.70 3.64 -22.43
CA LEU A 527 -24.52 2.83 -23.64
C LEU A 527 -23.60 3.50 -24.68
N GLN A 528 -23.58 4.84 -24.70
CA GLN A 528 -22.71 5.62 -25.58
C GLN A 528 -21.27 5.78 -25.06
N LEU A 529 -20.97 5.36 -23.83
CA LEU A 529 -19.60 5.40 -23.32
C LEU A 529 -18.68 4.45 -24.12
N PRO A 530 -17.39 4.79 -24.29
CA PRO A 530 -16.42 3.88 -24.89
C PRO A 530 -16.31 2.57 -24.10
N ALA A 531 -16.17 1.43 -24.79
CA ALA A 531 -16.11 0.11 -24.16
C ALA A 531 -14.90 -0.06 -23.22
N ILE A 532 -13.81 0.69 -23.40
CA ILE A 532 -12.69 0.71 -22.44
C ILE A 532 -13.13 1.07 -21.00
N THR A 533 -14.31 1.67 -20.84
CA THR A 533 -14.96 1.86 -19.54
C THR A 533 -15.12 0.55 -18.76
N PHE A 534 -15.34 -0.59 -19.44
CA PHE A 534 -15.34 -1.91 -18.80
C PHE A 534 -14.01 -2.22 -18.11
N ALA A 535 -12.89 -1.84 -18.73
CA ALA A 535 -11.57 -2.01 -18.13
C ALA A 535 -11.39 -1.08 -16.92
N TYR A 536 -11.77 0.20 -17.02
CA TYR A 536 -11.69 1.12 -15.88
C TYR A 536 -12.50 0.62 -14.70
N ASP A 537 -13.74 0.21 -14.95
CA ASP A 537 -14.63 -0.31 -13.91
C ASP A 537 -14.09 -1.58 -13.29
N TYR A 538 -13.57 -2.51 -14.10
CA TYR A 538 -12.94 -3.73 -13.61
C TYR A 538 -11.78 -3.42 -12.65
N TYR A 539 -10.86 -2.55 -13.06
CA TYR A 539 -9.70 -2.22 -12.23
C TYR A 539 -10.07 -1.37 -11.01
N ARG A 540 -11.13 -0.55 -11.07
CA ARG A 540 -11.68 0.13 -9.89
C ARG A 540 -12.18 -0.88 -8.86
N LEU A 541 -13.01 -1.83 -9.30
CA LEU A 541 -13.56 -2.88 -8.44
C LEU A 541 -12.45 -3.79 -7.89
N ARG A 542 -11.56 -4.29 -8.76
CA ARG A 542 -10.42 -5.14 -8.39
C ARG A 542 -9.56 -4.49 -7.31
N ASN A 543 -9.32 -3.18 -7.42
CA ASN A 543 -8.38 -2.51 -6.54
C ASN A 543 -9.02 -1.98 -5.25
N ALA A 544 -10.31 -1.65 -5.26
CA ALA A 544 -10.97 -0.97 -4.14
C ALA A 544 -12.16 -1.75 -3.56
N GLY A 545 -12.52 -2.91 -4.11
CA GLY A 545 -13.64 -3.73 -3.65
C GLY A 545 -14.92 -2.90 -3.51
N GLN A 546 -15.54 -2.95 -2.32
CA GLN A 546 -16.76 -2.19 -2.02
C GLN A 546 -16.58 -0.66 -2.02
N PHE A 547 -15.35 -0.14 -1.90
CA PHE A 547 -15.08 1.30 -1.95
C PHE A 547 -15.17 1.87 -3.37
N ALA A 548 -15.21 1.03 -4.41
CA ALA A 548 -15.38 1.48 -5.78
C ALA A 548 -16.82 1.98 -6.02
N ASP A 549 -16.92 3.20 -6.56
CA ASP A 549 -18.15 3.79 -7.08
C ASP A 549 -18.09 3.85 -8.61
N LEU A 550 -18.96 3.10 -9.29
CA LEU A 550 -19.06 3.08 -10.75
C LEU A 550 -20.20 3.95 -11.27
N GLN A 551 -20.71 4.87 -10.45
CA GLN A 551 -21.72 5.87 -10.83
C GLN A 551 -22.99 5.22 -11.42
N GLY A 552 -23.44 4.11 -10.82
CA GLY A 552 -24.65 3.39 -11.20
C GLY A 552 -24.47 2.35 -12.29
N ARG A 553 -23.25 2.18 -12.84
CA ARG A 553 -22.96 1.09 -13.80
C ARG A 553 -22.97 -0.29 -13.17
N GLU A 554 -22.93 -0.39 -11.83
CA GLU A 554 -23.17 -1.62 -11.08
C GLU A 554 -24.42 -2.37 -11.52
N ASP A 555 -25.55 -1.65 -11.60
CA ASP A 555 -26.84 -2.21 -11.95
C ASP A 555 -26.82 -2.85 -13.34
N MET A 556 -26.06 -2.25 -14.28
CA MET A 556 -25.85 -2.81 -15.61
C MET A 556 -25.12 -4.15 -15.51
N TYR A 557 -24.03 -4.23 -14.74
CA TYR A 557 -23.27 -5.48 -14.58
C TYR A 557 -24.09 -6.58 -13.89
N GLU A 558 -24.88 -6.25 -12.86
CA GLU A 558 -25.76 -7.22 -12.20
C GLU A 558 -26.81 -7.79 -13.16
N ARG A 559 -27.46 -6.93 -13.95
CA ARG A 559 -28.43 -7.35 -14.98
C ARG A 559 -27.76 -8.17 -16.08
N LEU A 560 -26.55 -7.80 -16.50
CA LEU A 560 -25.77 -8.54 -17.50
C LEU A 560 -25.48 -9.97 -17.03
N GLY A 561 -25.16 -10.15 -15.75
CA GLY A 561 -24.93 -11.48 -15.17
C GLY A 561 -26.10 -12.43 -15.38
N LEU A 562 -27.34 -11.95 -15.24
CA LEU A 562 -28.56 -12.75 -15.43
C LEU A 562 -28.81 -13.12 -16.90
N ILE A 563 -28.47 -12.22 -17.82
CA ILE A 563 -28.66 -12.43 -19.26
C ILE A 563 -27.60 -13.40 -19.78
N LEU A 564 -26.35 -13.21 -19.37
CA LEU A 564 -25.22 -13.97 -19.87
C LEU A 564 -25.13 -15.38 -19.29
N SER A 565 -25.74 -15.66 -18.12
CA SER A 565 -25.66 -16.97 -17.46
C SER A 565 -26.20 -18.15 -18.28
N ASN A 566 -27.07 -17.89 -19.27
CA ASN A 566 -27.76 -18.91 -20.06
C ASN A 566 -27.31 -18.98 -21.53
N THR A 567 -26.27 -18.26 -21.91
CA THR A 567 -25.89 -18.12 -23.33
C THR A 567 -24.73 -19.07 -23.69
N SER A 568 -24.78 -19.67 -24.89
CA SER A 568 -23.75 -20.62 -25.37
C SER A 568 -22.44 -19.96 -25.80
N LYS A 569 -21.39 -20.75 -26.04
CA LYS A 569 -20.10 -20.26 -26.56
C LYS A 569 -20.31 -19.61 -27.93
N SER A 570 -19.78 -18.40 -28.13
CA SER A 570 -19.80 -17.72 -29.43
C SER A 570 -18.89 -18.43 -30.44
N GLN A 571 -19.18 -18.29 -31.73
CA GLN A 571 -18.33 -18.83 -32.81
C GLN A 571 -17.05 -18.01 -33.02
N LEU A 572 -17.05 -16.73 -32.64
CA LEU A 572 -15.89 -15.85 -32.67
C LEU A 572 -15.24 -15.80 -31.27
N ASP A 573 -13.95 -16.15 -31.20
CA ASP A 573 -13.22 -16.24 -29.93
C ASP A 573 -13.17 -14.89 -29.20
N THR A 574 -13.02 -13.77 -29.91
CA THR A 574 -13.04 -12.42 -29.30
C THR A 574 -14.39 -12.08 -28.67
N HIS A 575 -15.52 -12.41 -29.32
CA HIS A 575 -16.85 -12.19 -28.74
C HIS A 575 -17.06 -13.05 -27.49
N TRP A 576 -16.51 -14.27 -27.50
CA TRP A 576 -16.52 -15.13 -26.33
C TRP A 576 -15.69 -14.55 -25.18
N GLN A 577 -14.47 -14.04 -25.45
CA GLN A 577 -13.64 -13.39 -24.44
C GLN A 577 -14.30 -12.15 -23.82
N ILE A 578 -14.94 -11.29 -24.64
CA ILE A 578 -15.74 -10.16 -24.15
C ILE A 578 -16.83 -10.65 -23.22
N LYS A 579 -17.56 -11.69 -23.62
CA LYS A 579 -18.62 -12.24 -22.79
C LYS A 579 -18.09 -12.79 -21.46
N GLN A 580 -16.94 -13.47 -21.47
CA GLN A 580 -16.29 -13.91 -20.24
C GLN A 580 -15.88 -12.73 -19.35
N LEU A 581 -15.37 -11.64 -19.93
CA LEU A 581 -15.08 -10.40 -19.20
C LEU A 581 -16.35 -9.82 -18.55
N LEU A 582 -17.46 -9.74 -19.28
CA LEU A 582 -18.73 -9.23 -18.74
C LEU A 582 -19.30 -10.14 -17.64
N MET A 583 -19.16 -11.46 -17.77
CA MET A 583 -19.55 -12.42 -16.71
C MET A 583 -18.66 -12.28 -15.46
N LEU A 584 -17.36 -12.09 -15.65
CA LEU A 584 -16.42 -11.80 -14.57
C LEU A 584 -16.82 -10.51 -13.85
N MET A 585 -17.11 -9.44 -14.59
CA MET A 585 -17.58 -8.16 -14.02
C MET A 585 -18.84 -8.34 -13.18
N ALA A 586 -19.83 -9.09 -13.67
CA ALA A 586 -21.04 -9.38 -12.90
C ALA A 586 -20.74 -10.15 -11.59
N LYS A 587 -19.77 -11.08 -11.61
CA LYS A 587 -19.34 -11.82 -10.42
C LYS A 587 -18.65 -10.90 -9.41
N VAL A 588 -17.74 -10.06 -9.87
CA VAL A 588 -16.97 -9.11 -9.03
C VAL A 588 -17.89 -8.04 -8.42
N VAL A 589 -18.83 -7.48 -9.18
CA VAL A 589 -19.79 -6.49 -8.64
C VAL A 589 -20.64 -7.06 -7.51
N LYS A 590 -20.99 -8.35 -7.59
CA LYS A 590 -21.79 -9.04 -6.57
C LYS A 590 -21.00 -9.40 -5.31
N LYS A 591 -19.71 -9.74 -5.48
CA LYS A 591 -18.84 -10.18 -4.39
C LYS A 591 -17.93 -9.04 -3.96
N ARG A 592 -18.52 -8.02 -3.34
CA ARG A 592 -17.77 -6.88 -2.78
C ARG A 592 -17.40 -7.16 -1.34
N ASP A 593 -16.11 -7.06 -1.03
CA ASP A 593 -15.60 -7.25 0.34
C ASP A 593 -16.17 -6.25 1.33
N ALA A 594 -16.50 -6.72 2.52
CA ALA A 594 -17.03 -5.88 3.57
C ALA A 594 -15.95 -4.91 4.07
N THR A 595 -16.22 -3.61 3.98
CA THR A 595 -15.32 -2.53 4.45
C THR A 595 -14.94 -2.60 5.95
N GLU A 596 -15.70 -3.36 6.72
CA GLU A 596 -15.47 -3.68 8.13
C GLU A 596 -15.78 -5.17 8.37
N ILE A 597 -14.82 -5.89 8.96
CA ILE A 597 -14.95 -7.33 9.27
C ILE A 597 -14.67 -7.61 10.74
N HIS A 598 -15.26 -8.70 11.24
CA HIS A 598 -15.08 -9.17 12.60
C HIS A 598 -14.41 -10.55 12.60
N VAL A 599 -13.27 -10.66 13.27
CA VAL A 599 -12.44 -11.87 13.31
C VAL A 599 -12.39 -12.41 14.73
N THR A 600 -12.66 -13.70 14.92
CA THR A 600 -12.64 -14.34 16.24
C THR A 600 -11.40 -15.20 16.45
N GLY A 601 -10.98 -15.31 17.72
CA GLY A 601 -9.85 -16.13 18.17
C GLY A 601 -8.47 -15.51 17.93
N VAL A 602 -8.42 -14.19 17.69
CA VAL A 602 -7.21 -13.40 17.40
C VAL A 602 -6.26 -13.40 18.58
#